data_AF-A0AAN6GKY9-F1
#
_entry.id   AF-A0AAN6GKY9-F1
#
_cell.length_a   1.000
_cell.length_b   1.000
_cell.length_c   1.000
_cell.angle_alpha   90.00
_cell.angle_beta   90.00
_cell.angle_gamma   90.00
#
_symmetry.space_group_name_H-M   'P 1'
#
loop_
_entity.id
_entity.type
_entity.pdbx_description
1 polymer ?
#
loop_
_entity_poly.entity_id
_entity_poly.type
_entity_poly.pdbx_seq_one_letter_code
_entity_poly.pdbx_strand_id
1 'polypeptide(L)'
;MQIPRLGTFKVGTYHFDHDVRGAIAFAGPHCELSESPCSAVKFSLVESGLSEAYNTLMPPHVFTGISGFKLTPSGANATCSGTDCGPGKAMFNKNDSSAKRFDSDPDAGIEIRIICP
;
A
#
# COMPACT_ATOMS: atom_id res chain seq x y z
N MET A 1 12.25 -10.73 -11.56
CA MET A 1 10.84 -10.86 -11.98
C MET A 1 10.07 -11.31 -10.76
N GLN A 2 9.06 -10.58 -10.28
CA GLN A 2 7.69 -11.11 -10.08
C GLN A 2 6.78 -10.26 -9.17
N ILE A 3 5.53 -10.23 -9.63
CA ILE A 3 4.28 -10.55 -8.91
C ILE A 3 4.02 -12.04 -9.29
N PRO A 4 3.76 -13.00 -8.39
CA PRO A 4 2.77 -13.02 -7.31
C PRO A 4 3.30 -12.45 -6.01
N ARG A 5 2.48 -11.61 -5.37
CA ARG A 5 2.85 -10.77 -4.21
C ARG A 5 4.04 -9.88 -4.56
N LEU A 6 3.75 -8.76 -5.23
CA LEU A 6 4.71 -7.69 -5.56
C LEU A 6 5.77 -7.58 -4.46
N GLY A 7 7.04 -7.75 -4.85
CA GLY A 7 8.17 -7.96 -3.93
C GLY A 7 8.47 -6.77 -3.01
N THR A 8 9.57 -6.86 -2.27
CA THR A 8 10.07 -5.72 -1.51
C THR A 8 10.47 -4.59 -2.46
N PHE A 9 9.94 -3.40 -2.23
CA PHE A 9 10.36 -2.19 -2.92
C PHE A 9 11.35 -1.41 -2.07
N LYS A 10 12.32 -0.78 -2.73
CA LYS A 10 13.22 0.17 -2.05
C LYS A 10 12.56 1.55 -2.04
N VAL A 11 13.27 2.54 -1.53
CA VAL A 11 12.91 3.95 -1.69
C VAL A 11 12.70 4.27 -3.17
N GLY A 12 11.58 4.90 -3.50
CA GLY A 12 11.23 5.22 -4.87
C GLY A 12 9.74 5.43 -5.08
N THR A 13 9.40 5.81 -6.31
CA THR A 13 8.03 5.82 -6.82
C THR A 13 7.88 4.70 -7.83
N TYR A 14 6.84 3.91 -7.66
CA TYR A 14 6.52 2.76 -8.50
C TYR A 14 5.14 2.96 -9.10
N HIS A 15 5.05 2.82 -10.41
CA HIS A 15 3.81 2.92 -11.15
C HIS A 15 3.43 1.54 -11.65
N PHE A 16 2.22 1.13 -11.32
CA PHE A 16 1.62 -0.08 -11.83
C PHE A 16 0.34 0.32 -12.55
N ASP A 17 0.45 0.40 -13.85
CA ASP A 17 -0.69 0.58 -14.73
C ASP A 17 -1.28 -0.83 -15.01
N HIS A 18 -2.61 -0.99 -14.94
CA HIS A 18 -3.39 -2.21 -15.24
C HIS A 18 -3.59 -3.24 -14.11
N ASP A 19 -4.37 -4.31 -14.40
CA ASP A 19 -4.84 -5.41 -13.51
C ASP A 19 -3.72 -6.03 -12.66
N VAL A 20 -3.41 -5.38 -11.55
CA VAL A 20 -2.59 -5.95 -10.48
C VAL A 20 -3.53 -6.63 -9.49
N ARG A 21 -3.81 -7.91 -9.73
CA ARG A 21 -4.60 -8.80 -8.83
C ARG A 21 -4.19 -8.76 -7.35
N GLY A 22 -2.96 -8.32 -7.05
CA GLY A 22 -2.61 -7.85 -5.71
C GLY A 22 -1.14 -7.49 -5.53
N ALA A 23 -0.90 -6.45 -4.74
CA ALA A 23 0.39 -5.94 -4.29
C ALA A 23 0.51 -5.88 -2.78
N ILE A 24 1.71 -6.11 -2.26
CA ILE A 24 2.10 -5.56 -0.96
C ILE A 24 3.47 -4.93 -1.14
N ALA A 25 3.54 -3.61 -1.07
CA ALA A 25 4.81 -2.90 -1.04
C ALA A 25 5.23 -2.61 0.40
N PHE A 26 6.50 -2.82 0.70
CA PHE A 26 7.10 -2.55 2.01
C PHE A 26 8.03 -1.35 1.91
N ALA A 27 8.02 -0.49 2.93
CA ALA A 27 8.78 0.74 3.05
C ALA A 27 9.62 0.70 4.32
N GLY A 28 10.94 0.89 4.19
CA GLY A 28 11.90 0.89 5.30
C GLY A 28 13.31 0.43 4.89
N PRO A 29 14.36 0.73 5.68
CA PRO A 29 15.75 0.41 5.37
C PRO A 29 16.10 -1.10 5.42
N HIS A 30 15.27 -1.92 6.09
CA HIS A 30 15.51 -3.36 6.30
C HIS A 30 14.24 -4.20 6.09
N CYS A 31 13.49 -3.93 5.02
CA CYS A 31 12.25 -4.66 4.75
C CYS A 31 12.51 -5.94 3.97
N GLU A 32 12.39 -7.09 4.63
CA GLU A 32 12.31 -8.40 3.98
C GLU A 32 10.84 -8.85 3.91
N LEU A 33 10.51 -9.68 2.91
CA LEU A 33 9.13 -10.11 2.62
C LEU A 33 8.42 -10.68 3.86
N SER A 34 7.15 -10.29 4.02
CA SER A 34 6.12 -10.83 4.92
C SER A 34 6.27 -10.67 6.45
N GLU A 35 7.44 -10.42 7.03
CA GLU A 35 7.61 -10.49 8.50
C GLU A 35 8.41 -9.36 9.16
N SER A 36 8.96 -8.43 8.37
CA SER A 36 9.75 -7.31 8.92
C SER A 36 8.86 -6.15 9.42
N PRO A 37 9.21 -5.48 10.55
CA PRO A 37 8.50 -4.32 11.07
C PRO A 37 8.70 -3.10 10.17
N CYS A 38 8.00 -3.08 9.05
CA CYS A 38 8.08 -2.05 8.03
C CYS A 38 6.73 -1.41 7.75
N SER A 39 6.75 -0.15 7.31
CA SER A 39 5.56 0.50 6.75
C SER A 39 5.15 -0.30 5.51
N ALA A 40 3.86 -0.53 5.28
CA ALA A 40 3.44 -1.26 4.09
C ALA A 40 2.24 -0.61 3.41
N VAL A 41 2.25 -0.63 2.08
CA VAL A 41 1.10 -0.34 1.23
C VAL A 41 0.59 -1.67 0.72
N LYS A 42 -0.68 -1.96 0.97
CA LYS A 42 -1.36 -3.14 0.42
C LYS A 42 -2.32 -2.68 -0.65
N PHE A 43 -2.30 -3.39 -1.76
CA PHE A 43 -3.22 -3.25 -2.87
C PHE A 43 -3.77 -4.64 -3.20
N SER A 44 -5.05 -4.76 -3.45
CA SER A 44 -5.65 -6.01 -3.89
C SER A 44 -6.74 -5.70 -4.90
N LEU A 45 -6.66 -6.34 -6.07
CA LEU A 45 -7.63 -6.21 -7.13
C LEU A 45 -8.39 -7.53 -7.27
N VAL A 46 -9.72 -7.41 -7.36
CA VAL A 46 -10.67 -8.45 -6.99
C VAL A 46 -11.30 -9.08 -8.23
N GLU A 47 -11.56 -10.39 -8.19
CA GLU A 47 -12.44 -11.14 -9.13
C GLU A 47 -13.86 -10.56 -9.29
N SER A 48 -14.20 -9.47 -8.57
CA SER A 48 -15.49 -8.78 -8.55
C SER A 48 -15.44 -7.34 -9.08
N GLY A 49 -14.33 -6.90 -9.69
CA GLY A 49 -14.22 -5.56 -10.31
C GLY A 49 -14.02 -4.38 -9.35
N LEU A 50 -13.55 -4.63 -8.12
CA LEU A 50 -13.21 -3.58 -7.16
C LEU A 50 -11.75 -3.70 -6.75
N SER A 51 -11.00 -2.62 -6.84
CA SER A 51 -9.62 -2.53 -6.36
C SER A 51 -9.62 -1.88 -4.99
N GLU A 52 -8.82 -2.39 -4.07
CA GLU A 52 -8.65 -1.85 -2.72
C GLU A 52 -7.19 -1.53 -2.45
N ALA A 53 -6.88 -0.32 -1.96
CA ALA A 53 -5.57 0.06 -1.45
C ALA A 53 -5.63 0.64 -0.03
N TYR A 54 -4.60 0.39 0.77
CA TYR A 54 -4.41 1.00 2.08
C TYR A 54 -2.95 0.98 2.53
N ASN A 55 -2.55 1.94 3.36
CA ASN A 55 -1.34 1.79 4.18
C ASN A 55 -1.68 0.94 5.41
N THR A 56 -0.74 0.18 5.94
CA THR A 56 -0.91 -0.57 7.18
C THR A 56 0.27 -0.38 8.12
N LEU A 57 -0.08 -0.10 9.38
CA LEU A 57 0.80 -0.09 10.55
C LEU A 57 0.28 -1.10 11.59
N MET A 58 -0.48 -2.09 11.13
CA MET A 58 -0.97 -3.17 11.97
C MET A 58 0.17 -4.17 12.17
N PRO A 59 0.43 -4.65 13.40
CA PRO A 59 1.50 -5.61 13.68
C PRO A 59 1.53 -6.79 12.68
N PRO A 60 2.71 -7.18 12.17
CA PRO A 60 4.05 -6.74 12.59
C PRO A 60 4.51 -5.39 11.99
N HIS A 61 3.72 -4.74 11.12
CA HIS A 61 4.11 -3.50 10.45
C HIS A 61 4.20 -2.33 11.43
N VAL A 62 5.26 -1.52 11.32
CA VAL A 62 5.46 -0.28 12.08
C VAL A 62 6.00 0.80 11.17
N PHE A 63 5.87 2.06 11.57
CA PHE A 63 6.34 3.16 10.76
C PHE A 63 7.88 3.18 10.70
N THR A 64 8.43 3.02 9.51
CA THR A 64 9.90 3.04 9.24
C THR A 64 10.27 3.94 8.08
N GLY A 65 9.29 4.60 7.48
CA GLY A 65 9.43 5.49 6.34
C GLY A 65 8.06 5.97 5.87
N ILE A 66 8.07 7.08 5.14
CA ILE A 66 6.88 7.62 4.52
C ILE A 66 6.41 6.64 3.44
N SER A 67 5.18 6.17 3.56
CA SER A 67 4.53 5.34 2.55
C SER A 67 3.28 6.05 2.04
N GLY A 68 3.00 5.92 0.75
CA GLY A 68 1.78 6.46 0.19
C GLY A 68 1.39 5.72 -1.06
N PHE A 69 0.13 5.89 -1.43
CA PHE A 69 -0.39 5.36 -2.67
C PHE A 69 -1.42 6.28 -3.29
N LYS A 70 -1.61 6.11 -4.60
CA LYS A 70 -2.69 6.73 -5.37
C LYS A 70 -3.23 5.71 -6.36
N LEU A 71 -4.54 5.48 -6.29
CA LEU A 71 -5.26 4.68 -7.27
C LEU A 71 -5.51 5.49 -8.54
N THR A 72 -5.48 4.81 -9.67
CA THR A 72 -5.87 5.32 -10.97
C THR A 72 -7.00 4.45 -11.53
N PRO A 73 -8.01 5.02 -12.20
CA PRO A 73 -8.17 6.45 -12.51
C PRO A 73 -8.86 7.28 -11.42
N SER A 74 -9.42 6.68 -10.35
CA SER A 74 -10.19 7.42 -9.34
C SER A 74 -9.42 8.56 -8.65
N GLY A 75 -8.10 8.47 -8.60
CA GLY A 75 -7.24 9.42 -7.89
C GLY A 75 -7.27 9.24 -6.37
N ALA A 76 -8.00 8.22 -5.87
CA ALA A 76 -8.12 7.95 -4.45
C ALA A 76 -6.75 7.62 -3.84
N ASN A 77 -6.39 8.30 -2.76
CA ASN A 77 -5.03 8.22 -2.23
C ASN A 77 -5.01 8.25 -0.70
N ALA A 78 -3.90 7.79 -0.14
CA ALA A 78 -3.54 8.04 1.25
C ALA A 78 -2.01 8.00 1.41
N THR A 79 -1.51 8.88 2.27
CA THR A 79 -0.10 8.99 2.61
C THR A 79 0.07 8.92 4.12
N CYS A 80 1.09 8.21 4.53
CA CYS A 80 1.48 7.94 5.90
C CYS A 80 2.89 8.46 6.12
N SER A 81 3.03 9.58 6.82
CA SER A 81 4.30 10.32 6.92
C SER A 81 4.91 10.36 8.32
N GLY A 82 4.34 9.64 9.28
CA GLY A 82 4.85 9.57 10.66
C GLY A 82 4.30 8.35 11.41
N THR A 83 4.83 8.12 12.62
CA THR A 83 4.39 7.05 13.53
C THR A 83 2.92 7.18 13.91
N ASP A 84 2.41 8.40 14.00
CA ASP A 84 1.03 8.73 14.41
C ASP A 84 0.09 8.90 13.22
N CYS A 85 0.34 8.14 12.16
CA CYS A 85 -0.43 8.18 10.92
C CYS A 85 -1.87 7.75 11.15
N GLY A 86 -2.72 8.71 11.52
CA GLY A 86 -4.01 8.46 12.13
C GLY A 86 -5.04 7.67 11.31
N PRO A 87 -6.19 7.37 11.94
CA PRO A 87 -7.31 6.70 11.29
C PRO A 87 -7.70 7.45 10.01
N GLY A 88 -7.90 6.72 8.93
CA GLY A 88 -8.13 7.28 7.59
C GLY A 88 -6.89 7.36 6.70
N LYS A 89 -5.68 7.17 7.24
CA LYS A 89 -4.42 7.18 6.47
C LYS A 89 -3.66 5.85 6.52
N ALA A 90 -3.73 5.13 7.64
CA ALA A 90 -3.22 3.77 7.78
C ALA A 90 -4.14 2.89 8.63
N MET A 91 -4.18 1.59 8.31
CA MET A 91 -4.86 0.58 9.10
C MET A 91 -4.00 0.17 10.30
N PHE A 92 -4.52 0.37 11.51
CA PHE A 92 -3.93 -0.13 12.76
C PHE A 92 -4.55 -1.44 13.25
N ASN A 93 -5.76 -1.75 12.78
CA ASN A 93 -6.48 -2.98 13.07
C ASN A 93 -7.30 -3.41 11.85
N LYS A 94 -7.73 -4.69 11.83
CA LYS A 94 -8.47 -5.27 10.69
C LYS A 94 -9.85 -4.63 10.45
N ASN A 95 -10.42 -3.97 11.45
CA ASN A 95 -11.75 -3.38 11.40
C ASN A 95 -11.74 -1.91 10.94
N ASP A 96 -10.56 -1.31 10.81
CA ASP A 96 -10.42 0.07 10.35
C ASP A 96 -10.55 0.15 8.82
N SER A 97 -11.79 0.28 8.35
CA SER A 97 -12.08 0.50 6.94
C SER A 97 -11.84 1.94 6.49
N SER A 98 -11.63 2.89 7.41
CA SER A 98 -11.49 4.30 7.08
C SER A 98 -10.21 4.59 6.30
N ALA A 99 -9.17 3.79 6.49
CA ALA A 99 -7.89 3.89 5.79
C ALA A 99 -7.89 3.28 4.39
N LYS A 100 -8.95 2.55 4.01
CA LYS A 100 -9.09 1.90 2.72
C LYS A 100 -9.56 2.88 1.66
N ARG A 101 -9.05 2.72 0.44
CA ARG A 101 -9.48 3.42 -0.77
C ARG A 101 -9.85 2.39 -1.80
N PHE A 102 -10.86 2.71 -2.59
CA PHE A 102 -11.41 1.80 -3.57
C PHE A 102 -11.44 2.44 -4.94
N ASP A 103 -11.26 1.63 -5.96
CA ASP A 103 -11.46 2.00 -7.36
C ASP A 103 -12.28 0.90 -8.04
N SER A 104 -13.41 1.24 -8.64
CA SER A 104 -14.29 0.28 -9.34
C SER A 104 -13.94 0.11 -10.81
N ASP A 105 -12.89 0.78 -11.29
CA ASP A 105 -12.42 0.60 -12.65
C ASP A 105 -11.78 -0.80 -12.81
N PRO A 106 -12.17 -1.58 -13.83
CA PRO A 106 -11.58 -2.90 -14.08
C PRO A 106 -10.09 -2.84 -14.46
N ASP A 107 -9.62 -1.70 -14.95
CA ASP A 107 -8.22 -1.44 -15.32
C ASP A 107 -7.50 -0.61 -14.26
N ALA A 108 -8.01 -0.57 -13.02
CA ALA A 108 -7.46 0.25 -11.97
C ALA A 108 -5.99 -0.08 -11.68
N GLY A 109 -5.17 0.97 -11.66
CA GLY A 109 -3.76 0.92 -11.34
C GLY A 109 -3.45 1.50 -9.96
N ILE A 110 -2.18 1.44 -9.59
CA ILE A 110 -1.68 2.04 -8.35
C ILE A 110 -0.29 2.64 -8.55
N GLU A 111 -0.14 3.89 -8.12
CA GLU A 111 1.15 4.50 -7.83
C GLU A 111 1.47 4.28 -6.35
N ILE A 112 2.66 3.76 -6.06
CA ILE A 112 3.17 3.55 -4.71
C ILE A 112 4.41 4.42 -4.51
N ARG A 113 4.44 5.18 -3.42
CA ARG A 113 5.55 6.06 -3.06
C ARG A 113 6.14 5.68 -1.72
N ILE A 114 7.46 5.50 -1.69
CA ILE A 114 8.21 5.12 -0.50
C ILE A 114 9.39 6.07 -0.32
N ILE A 115 9.48 6.70 0.85
CA ILE A 115 10.58 7.58 1.24
C ILE A 115 11.08 7.16 2.62
N CYS A 116 12.33 6.71 2.70
CA CYS A 116 13.00 6.49 3.98
C CYS A 116 13.86 7.72 4.31
N PRO A 117 13.76 8.27 5.53
CA PRO A 117 14.71 9.29 6.01
C PRO A 117 16.11 8.71 6.20
#